data_AF-A0A4S5E3F5-F1
#
_entry.id   AF-A0A4S5E3F5-F1
#
_cell.length_a   1.000
_cell.length_b   1.000
_cell.length_c   1.000
_cell.angle_alpha   90.00
_cell.angle_beta   90.00
_cell.angle_gamma   90.00
#
_symmetry.space_group_name_H-M   'P 1'
#
loop_
_entity.id
_entity.type
_entity.pdbx_description
1 polymer ?
#
loop_
_entity_poly.entity_id
_entity_poly.type
_entity_poly.pdbx_seq_one_letter_code
_entity_poly.pdbx_strand_id
1 'polypeptide(L)'
;VVAPADTPLAHLAALAGASFVPLVGQRPARAMLWSLAVPLLVAARALGVVRLGDDAVEAAAARLEEVATRCRSSSESFVNPAKTLALELAGALPVIWGTSVVTTVAAEHAAAQFATNAKYPALVGALPHPGHHQVALFDGPFGAGLGVADSGGRDELEDFFRDRAEEEESTRLRLILLRDPDAERAEVTRQAEVAVAVAAERGVGVTELRTEGSGPLERLASLIGLFDFTAVYLALVLGLDPTQTPVARDLGR
;
A
#
# COMPACT_ATOMS: atom_id res chain seq x y z
N VAL A 1 10.79 24.79 -5.78
CA VAL A 1 9.36 24.47 -5.95
C VAL A 1 9.21 23.55 -7.15
N VAL A 2 8.37 22.51 -7.04
CA VAL A 2 8.05 21.59 -8.15
C VAL A 2 6.54 21.58 -8.32
N ALA A 3 6.02 22.02 -9.47
CA ALA A 3 4.59 22.10 -9.72
C ALA A 3 4.29 22.17 -11.24
N PRO A 4 3.03 21.99 -11.69
CA PRO A 4 2.68 22.25 -13.08
C PRO A 4 2.98 23.70 -13.49
N ALA A 5 3.31 23.89 -14.77
CA ALA A 5 3.43 25.20 -15.37
C ALA A 5 2.12 25.98 -15.26
N ASP A 6 2.21 27.31 -15.26
CA ASP A 6 1.05 28.22 -15.27
C ASP A 6 0.09 28.07 -14.07
N THR A 7 0.63 27.73 -12.89
CA THR A 7 -0.13 27.65 -11.63
C THR A 7 0.12 28.88 -10.74
N PRO A 8 -0.79 29.19 -9.79
CA PRO A 8 -0.55 30.23 -8.79
C PRO A 8 0.77 30.03 -8.04
N LEU A 9 1.12 28.78 -7.76
CA LEU A 9 2.38 28.44 -7.10
C LEU A 9 3.60 28.73 -7.98
N ALA A 10 3.51 28.50 -9.30
CA ALA A 10 4.57 28.89 -10.24
C ALA A 10 4.75 30.42 -10.28
N HIS A 11 3.65 31.17 -10.29
CA HIS A 11 3.69 32.64 -10.25
C HIS A 11 4.33 33.16 -8.95
N LEU A 12 3.94 32.61 -7.79
CA LEU A 12 4.52 32.99 -6.50
C LEU A 12 6.01 32.64 -6.41
N ALA A 13 6.43 31.49 -6.96
CA ALA A 13 7.84 31.13 -7.02
C ALA A 13 8.65 32.15 -7.85
N ALA A 14 8.11 32.60 -8.98
CA ALA A 14 8.73 33.62 -9.82
C ALA A 14 8.87 34.97 -9.10
N LEU A 15 7.80 35.43 -8.43
CA LEU A 15 7.83 36.67 -7.63
C LEU A 15 8.86 36.60 -6.49
N ALA A 16 9.00 35.44 -5.85
CA ALA A 16 9.94 35.24 -4.76
C ALA A 16 11.40 34.99 -5.21
N GLY A 17 11.67 34.92 -6.53
CA GLY A 17 12.98 34.53 -7.05
C GLY A 17 13.40 33.10 -6.68
N ALA A 18 12.43 32.24 -6.36
CA ALA A 18 12.68 30.87 -5.91
C ALA A 18 12.91 29.93 -7.11
N SER A 19 13.81 28.95 -6.94
CA SER A 19 14.04 27.91 -7.95
C SER A 19 12.75 27.13 -8.24
N PHE A 20 12.38 27.04 -9.52
CA PHE A 20 11.17 26.37 -9.99
C PHE A 20 11.50 25.29 -11.01
N VAL A 21 10.93 24.09 -10.81
CA VAL A 21 11.03 22.97 -11.75
C VAL A 21 9.62 22.64 -12.24
N PRO A 22 9.31 22.84 -13.54
CA PRO A 22 7.99 22.52 -14.08
C PRO A 22 7.79 21.00 -14.15
N LEU A 23 6.60 20.54 -13.75
CA LEU A 23 6.17 19.17 -14.03
C LEU A 23 5.84 19.02 -15.52
N VAL A 24 6.39 17.97 -16.13
CA VAL A 24 6.17 17.67 -17.55
C VAL A 24 5.03 16.67 -17.69
N GLY A 25 4.03 17.03 -18.50
CA GLY A 25 2.90 16.18 -18.86
C GLY A 25 1.65 16.37 -17.99
N GLN A 26 0.51 16.00 -18.56
CA GLN A 26 -0.80 16.03 -17.90
C GLN A 26 -1.13 14.63 -17.38
N ARG A 27 -0.70 14.33 -16.15
CA ARG A 27 -1.05 13.09 -15.43
C ARG A 27 -1.88 13.44 -14.19
N PRO A 28 -2.76 12.54 -13.72
CA PRO A 28 -3.41 12.75 -12.44
C PRO A 28 -2.36 12.77 -11.31
N ALA A 29 -2.55 13.61 -10.28
CA ALA A 29 -1.58 13.80 -9.20
C ALA A 29 -1.12 12.49 -8.52
N ARG A 30 -2.05 11.53 -8.38
CA ARG A 30 -1.77 10.20 -7.82
C ARG A 30 -0.74 9.36 -8.61
N ALA A 31 -0.48 9.71 -9.87
CA ALA A 31 0.52 9.07 -10.74
C ALA A 31 1.78 9.94 -10.94
N MET A 32 1.93 11.03 -10.18
CA MET A 32 3.03 12.00 -10.32
C MET A 32 4.10 11.90 -9.23
N LEU A 33 4.02 10.90 -8.33
CA LEU A 33 4.94 10.77 -7.20
C LEU A 33 6.41 10.93 -7.62
N TRP A 34 6.86 10.14 -8.60
CA TRP A 34 8.26 10.15 -9.04
C TRP A 34 8.65 11.46 -9.74
N SER A 35 7.73 12.09 -10.48
CA SER A 35 7.95 13.40 -11.11
C SER A 35 8.11 14.52 -10.08
N LEU A 36 7.51 14.39 -8.89
CA LEU A 36 7.68 15.30 -7.77
C LEU A 36 8.92 14.95 -6.94
N ALA A 37 9.12 13.67 -6.65
CA ALA A 37 10.16 13.20 -5.74
C ALA A 37 11.56 13.37 -6.33
N VAL A 38 11.77 13.03 -7.61
CA VAL A 38 13.12 13.06 -8.22
C VAL A 38 13.74 14.47 -8.19
N PRO A 39 13.07 15.54 -8.64
CA PRO A 39 13.65 16.89 -8.55
C PRO A 39 13.93 17.34 -7.11
N LEU A 40 13.09 16.94 -6.15
CA LEU A 40 13.32 17.24 -4.73
C LEU A 40 14.52 16.49 -4.17
N LEU A 41 14.72 15.23 -4.56
CA LEU A 41 15.89 14.43 -4.19
C LEU A 41 17.18 15.01 -4.79
N VAL A 42 17.14 15.47 -6.06
CA VAL A 42 18.27 16.16 -6.69
C VAL A 42 18.59 17.46 -5.96
N ALA A 43 17.57 18.27 -5.62
CA ALA A 43 17.76 19.49 -4.85
C ALA A 43 18.34 19.21 -3.45
N ALA A 44 17.81 18.20 -2.74
CA ALA A 44 18.31 17.80 -1.43
C ALA A 44 19.76 17.30 -1.50
N ARG A 45 20.16 16.60 -2.58
CA ARG A 45 21.55 16.20 -2.82
C ARG A 45 22.45 17.42 -3.04
N ALA A 46 22.02 18.36 -3.88
CA ALA A 46 22.78 19.58 -4.15
C ALA A 46 22.99 20.42 -2.88
N LEU A 47 22.05 20.37 -1.93
CA LEU A 47 22.14 20.99 -0.61
C LEU A 47 22.89 20.15 0.44
N GLY A 48 23.35 18.94 0.10
CA GLY A 48 24.05 18.04 1.02
C GLY A 48 23.17 17.38 2.08
N VAL A 49 21.84 17.48 1.97
CA VAL A 49 20.86 16.88 2.89
C VAL A 49 20.81 15.36 2.74
N VAL A 50 20.91 14.87 1.50
CA VAL A 50 20.92 13.44 1.19
C VAL A 50 22.17 13.05 0.42
N ARG A 51 22.67 11.86 0.71
CA ARG A 51 23.75 11.21 -0.06
C ARG A 51 23.12 10.23 -1.03
N LEU A 52 22.73 10.74 -2.20
CA LEU A 52 22.09 9.96 -3.25
C LEU A 52 22.95 10.07 -4.52
N GLY A 53 23.39 8.94 -5.06
CA GLY A 53 24.07 8.88 -6.36
C GLY A 53 23.07 8.83 -7.51
N ASP A 54 23.50 9.20 -8.71
CA ASP A 54 22.67 9.07 -9.92
C ASP A 54 22.29 7.60 -10.18
N ASP A 55 23.22 6.68 -9.90
CA ASP A 55 23.00 5.23 -9.96
C ASP A 55 21.81 4.76 -9.10
N ALA A 56 21.53 5.43 -7.98
CA ALA A 56 20.40 5.06 -7.12
C ALA A 56 19.05 5.46 -7.73
N VAL A 57 19.01 6.58 -8.47
CA VAL A 57 17.82 7.01 -9.22
C VAL A 57 17.60 6.08 -10.40
N GLU A 58 18.67 5.75 -11.14
CA GLU A 58 18.61 4.81 -12.26
C GLU A 58 18.20 3.40 -11.81
N ALA A 59 18.74 2.89 -10.70
CA ALA A 59 18.34 1.60 -10.13
C ALA A 59 16.84 1.59 -9.76
N ALA A 60 16.33 2.67 -9.16
CA ALA A 60 14.91 2.79 -8.85
C ALA A 60 14.04 2.85 -10.11
N ALA A 61 14.48 3.56 -11.15
CA ALA A 61 13.79 3.61 -12.45
C ALA A 61 13.73 2.21 -13.11
N ALA A 62 14.86 1.50 -13.15
CA ALA A 62 14.94 0.14 -13.67
C ALA A 62 14.03 -0.83 -12.89
N ARG A 63 13.98 -0.70 -11.55
CA ARG A 63 13.07 -1.48 -10.71
C ARG A 63 11.60 -1.20 -11.03
N LEU A 64 11.22 0.07 -11.25
CA LEU A 64 9.85 0.41 -11.65
C LEU A 64 9.50 -0.18 -13.02
N GLU A 65 10.43 -0.21 -13.96
CA GLU A 65 10.22 -0.83 -15.28
C GLU A 65 10.07 -2.35 -15.19
N GLU A 66 10.87 -3.01 -14.35
CA GLU A 66 10.72 -4.43 -14.06
C GLU A 66 9.33 -4.71 -13.46
N VAL A 67 8.94 -3.96 -12.44
CA VAL A 67 7.62 -4.09 -11.79
C VAL A 67 6.50 -3.86 -12.80
N ALA A 68 6.60 -2.84 -13.66
CA ALA A 68 5.62 -2.57 -14.71
C ALA A 68 5.51 -3.73 -15.72
N THR A 69 6.63 -4.35 -16.07
CA THR A 69 6.64 -5.53 -16.95
C THR A 69 5.95 -6.73 -16.31
N ARG A 70 6.21 -7.00 -15.02
CA ARG A 70 5.55 -8.07 -14.25
C ARG A 70 4.06 -7.80 -14.06
N CYS A 71 3.70 -6.54 -13.80
CA CYS A 71 2.34 -6.13 -13.47
C CYS A 71 1.50 -5.68 -14.67
N ARG A 72 2.00 -5.76 -15.90
CA ARG A 72 1.28 -5.32 -17.12
C ARG A 72 -0.10 -5.98 -17.25
N SER A 73 -1.05 -5.26 -17.84
CA SER A 73 -2.45 -5.71 -17.97
C SER A 73 -2.60 -6.97 -18.81
N SER A 74 -1.73 -7.15 -19.80
CA SER A 74 -1.70 -8.31 -20.69
C SER A 74 -1.11 -9.58 -20.04
N SER A 75 -0.52 -9.49 -18.84
CA SER A 75 -0.07 -10.68 -18.11
C SER A 75 -1.26 -11.39 -17.47
N GLU A 76 -1.27 -12.72 -17.54
CA GLU A 76 -2.26 -13.56 -16.88
C GLU A 76 -2.31 -13.31 -15.36
N SER A 77 -3.49 -13.46 -14.76
CA SER A 77 -3.72 -13.09 -13.36
C SER A 77 -2.84 -13.86 -12.38
N PHE A 78 -2.56 -15.15 -12.63
CA PHE A 78 -1.79 -16.00 -11.72
C PHE A 78 -0.28 -15.73 -11.70
N VAL A 79 0.26 -15.00 -12.68
CA VAL A 79 1.68 -14.55 -12.69
C VAL A 79 1.84 -13.06 -12.43
N ASN A 80 0.73 -12.30 -12.42
CA ASN A 80 0.76 -10.86 -12.18
C ASN A 80 0.57 -10.60 -10.69
N PRO A 81 1.64 -10.23 -9.95
CA PRO A 81 1.57 -10.10 -8.50
C PRO A 81 0.57 -9.03 -8.05
N ALA A 82 0.38 -7.97 -8.83
CA ALA A 82 -0.59 -6.92 -8.53
C ALA A 82 -2.05 -7.39 -8.70
N LYS A 83 -2.33 -8.25 -9.69
CA LYS A 83 -3.66 -8.86 -9.85
C LYS A 83 -3.94 -9.86 -8.73
N THR A 84 -2.97 -10.70 -8.38
CA THR A 84 -3.08 -11.63 -7.25
C THR A 84 -3.38 -10.87 -5.96
N LEU A 85 -2.60 -9.83 -5.65
CA LEU A 85 -2.83 -9.02 -4.46
C LEU A 85 -4.19 -8.31 -4.49
N ALA A 86 -4.63 -7.80 -5.64
CA ALA A 86 -5.96 -7.18 -5.77
C ALA A 86 -7.08 -8.19 -5.49
N LEU A 87 -6.97 -9.44 -5.95
CA LEU A 87 -7.93 -10.50 -5.67
C LEU A 87 -7.93 -10.90 -4.18
N GLU A 88 -6.76 -10.97 -3.55
CA GLU A 88 -6.64 -11.24 -2.10
C GLU A 88 -7.25 -10.13 -1.24
N LEU A 89 -7.28 -8.90 -1.75
CA LEU A 89 -7.83 -7.73 -1.07
C LEU A 89 -9.32 -7.52 -1.32
N ALA A 90 -9.86 -7.99 -2.44
CA ALA A 90 -11.27 -7.87 -2.75
C ALA A 90 -12.11 -8.60 -1.68
N GLY A 91 -12.87 -7.84 -0.88
CA GLY A 91 -13.68 -8.37 0.21
C GLY A 91 -12.95 -8.55 1.55
N ALA A 92 -11.67 -8.18 1.64
CA ALA A 92 -10.89 -8.20 2.88
C ALA A 92 -10.56 -6.79 3.39
N LEU A 93 -10.42 -6.58 4.70
CA LEU A 93 -9.97 -5.31 5.28
C LEU A 93 -8.45 -5.33 5.51
N PRO A 94 -7.66 -4.61 4.70
CA PRO A 94 -6.21 -4.63 4.82
C PRO A 94 -5.73 -3.87 6.05
N VAL A 95 -4.82 -4.53 6.78
CA VAL A 95 -4.00 -3.96 7.83
C VAL A 95 -2.55 -4.06 7.33
N ILE A 96 -1.97 -2.93 6.92
CA ILE A 96 -0.67 -2.86 6.24
C ILE A 96 0.41 -2.43 7.23
N TRP A 97 1.33 -3.34 7.57
CA TRP A 97 2.41 -3.06 8.52
C TRP A 97 3.77 -3.03 7.83
N GLY A 98 4.52 -1.95 8.03
CA GLY A 98 5.92 -1.85 7.62
C GLY A 98 6.89 -2.20 8.75
N THR A 99 7.99 -2.87 8.43
CA THR A 99 9.07 -3.22 9.38
C THR A 99 10.27 -2.26 9.35
N SER A 100 10.32 -1.35 8.39
CA SER A 100 11.33 -0.29 8.25
C SER A 100 10.69 1.03 7.82
N VAL A 101 11.44 2.13 7.90
CA VAL A 101 10.98 3.46 7.43
C VAL A 101 10.54 3.41 5.96
N VAL A 102 11.28 2.69 5.10
CA VAL A 102 10.95 2.56 3.67
C VAL A 102 9.62 1.85 3.48
N THR A 103 9.44 0.71 4.16
CA THR A 103 8.19 -0.05 4.06
C THR A 103 7.00 0.66 4.70
N THR A 104 7.19 1.47 5.75
CA THR A 104 6.13 2.29 6.33
C THR A 104 5.65 3.35 5.34
N VAL A 105 6.58 4.04 4.66
CA VAL A 105 6.21 5.00 3.59
C VAL A 105 5.47 4.29 2.46
N ALA A 106 5.91 3.08 2.08
CA ALA A 106 5.20 2.28 1.08
C ALA A 106 3.78 1.88 1.53
N ALA A 107 3.59 1.55 2.82
CA ALA A 107 2.29 1.22 3.38
C ALA A 107 1.32 2.41 3.38
N GLU A 108 1.80 3.60 3.77
CA GLU A 108 1.02 4.84 3.72
C GLU A 108 0.62 5.20 2.28
N HIS A 109 1.58 5.07 1.34
CA HIS A 109 1.31 5.26 -0.08
C HIS A 109 0.27 4.27 -0.60
N ALA A 110 0.39 2.98 -0.24
CA ALA A 110 -0.57 1.95 -0.63
C ALA A 110 -2.00 2.29 -0.17
N ALA A 111 -2.16 2.66 1.11
CA ALA A 111 -3.46 3.06 1.64
C ALA A 111 -4.03 4.28 0.91
N ALA A 112 -3.21 5.28 0.60
CA ALA A 112 -3.62 6.45 -0.18
C ALA A 112 -4.06 6.07 -1.61
N GLN A 113 -3.33 5.16 -2.28
CA GLN A 113 -3.68 4.68 -3.62
C GLN A 113 -4.96 3.84 -3.62
N PHE A 114 -5.16 2.99 -2.60
CA PHE A 114 -6.37 2.19 -2.43
C PHE A 114 -7.59 3.08 -2.21
N ALA A 115 -7.48 4.06 -1.32
CA ALA A 115 -8.55 5.03 -1.09
C ALA A 115 -8.86 5.85 -2.36
N THR A 116 -7.84 6.30 -3.08
CA THR A 116 -8.01 7.18 -4.24
C THR A 116 -8.55 6.45 -5.47
N ASN A 117 -7.99 5.29 -5.81
CA ASN A 117 -8.35 4.57 -7.04
C ASN A 117 -9.51 3.60 -6.81
N ALA A 118 -9.44 2.79 -5.75
CA ALA A 118 -10.40 1.71 -5.47
C ALA A 118 -11.45 2.05 -4.40
N LYS A 119 -11.39 3.25 -3.81
CA LYS A 119 -12.33 3.71 -2.76
C LYS A 119 -12.30 2.74 -1.57
N TYR A 120 -11.12 2.14 -1.36
CA TYR A 120 -10.95 1.00 -0.49
C TYR A 120 -10.19 1.40 0.78
N PRO A 121 -10.69 1.07 1.97
CA PRO A 121 -10.05 1.44 3.23
C PRO A 121 -8.82 0.57 3.50
N ALA A 122 -7.86 1.12 4.24
CA ALA A 122 -6.73 0.38 4.78
C ALA A 122 -6.26 1.01 6.09
N LEU A 123 -5.89 0.18 7.06
CA LEU A 123 -5.21 0.61 8.28
C LEU A 123 -3.71 0.44 8.10
N VAL A 124 -2.90 1.41 8.50
CA VAL A 124 -1.45 1.38 8.36
C VAL A 124 -0.76 1.41 9.72
N GLY A 125 0.38 0.73 9.84
CA GLY A 125 1.21 0.73 11.05
C GLY A 125 2.70 0.54 10.76
N ALA A 126 3.55 1.04 11.67
CA ALA A 126 4.99 0.88 11.63
C ALA A 126 5.47 0.07 12.83
N LEU A 127 5.93 -1.17 12.60
CA LEU A 127 6.42 -2.03 13.67
C LEU A 127 7.60 -1.34 14.40
N PRO A 128 7.64 -1.42 15.75
CA PRO A 128 6.89 -2.35 16.60
C PRO A 128 5.48 -1.89 17.04
N HIS A 129 5.11 -0.62 16.82
CA HIS A 129 3.93 0.00 17.42
C HIS A 129 2.59 -0.72 17.20
N PRO A 130 2.18 -1.15 15.99
CA PRO A 130 0.92 -1.85 15.78
C PRO A 130 0.83 -3.18 16.54
N GLY A 131 1.96 -3.78 16.92
CA GLY A 131 2.01 -4.96 17.79
C GLY A 131 1.49 -4.72 19.21
N HIS A 132 1.30 -3.46 19.63
CA HIS A 132 0.74 -3.12 20.94
C HIS A 132 -0.75 -2.77 20.91
N HIS A 133 -1.30 -2.39 19.76
CA HIS A 133 -2.67 -1.88 19.68
C HIS A 133 -3.46 -2.47 18.50
N GLN A 134 -2.92 -2.40 17.28
CA GLN A 134 -3.62 -2.93 16.10
C GLN A 134 -3.71 -4.47 16.10
N VAL A 135 -2.76 -5.17 16.73
CA VAL A 135 -2.84 -6.65 16.85
C VAL A 135 -4.12 -7.12 17.55
N ALA A 136 -4.68 -6.31 18.46
CA ALA A 136 -5.94 -6.63 19.13
C ALA A 136 -7.14 -6.68 18.17
N LEU A 137 -7.03 -6.09 16.96
CA LEU A 137 -8.04 -6.19 15.92
C LEU A 137 -8.24 -7.64 15.45
N PHE A 138 -7.22 -8.49 15.59
CA PHE A 138 -7.29 -9.91 15.17
C PHE A 138 -8.28 -10.71 16.02
N ASP A 139 -8.54 -10.30 17.26
CA ASP A 139 -9.59 -10.89 18.11
C ASP A 139 -10.94 -10.15 17.94
N GLY A 140 -10.99 -9.08 17.14
CA GLY A 140 -12.17 -8.24 16.92
C GLY A 140 -13.15 -8.79 15.89
N PRO A 141 -14.23 -8.05 15.57
CA PRO A 141 -15.33 -8.53 14.72
C PRO A 141 -14.91 -8.94 13.30
N PHE A 142 -13.90 -8.27 12.74
CA PHE A 142 -13.37 -8.59 11.42
C PHE A 142 -12.21 -9.62 11.47
N GLY A 143 -11.80 -10.04 12.67
CA GLY A 143 -10.84 -11.11 12.92
C GLY A 143 -11.54 -12.41 13.33
N ALA A 144 -11.12 -13.00 14.45
CA ALA A 144 -11.75 -14.21 15.01
C ALA A 144 -13.13 -13.97 15.66
N GLY A 145 -13.46 -12.72 15.99
CA GLY A 145 -14.48 -12.33 16.98
C GLY A 145 -15.96 -12.41 16.56
N LEU A 146 -16.31 -13.01 15.42
CA LEU A 146 -17.70 -13.29 15.07
C LEU A 146 -18.02 -14.78 14.86
N GLY A 147 -17.01 -15.67 14.87
CA GLY A 147 -17.21 -17.11 14.58
C GLY A 147 -16.81 -18.08 15.70
N VAL A 148 -16.22 -17.60 16.80
CA VAL A 148 -15.67 -18.48 17.86
C VAL A 148 -16.35 -18.28 19.22
N ALA A 149 -17.21 -17.27 19.37
CA ALA A 149 -17.76 -16.87 20.66
C ALA A 149 -19.16 -17.46 21.00
N ASP A 150 -19.72 -18.39 20.21
CA ASP A 150 -21.01 -19.03 20.56
C ASP A 150 -21.08 -20.56 20.38
N SER A 151 -19.96 -21.26 20.19
CA SER A 151 -19.95 -22.73 20.31
C SER A 151 -19.88 -23.18 21.77
N GLY A 152 -20.72 -22.58 22.61
CA GLY A 152 -20.97 -22.90 24.00
C GLY A 152 -22.29 -23.65 24.16
N GLY A 153 -22.44 -24.78 23.47
CA GLY A 153 -23.37 -25.85 23.88
C GLY A 153 -24.83 -25.79 23.38
N ARG A 154 -25.20 -25.00 22.37
CA ARG A 154 -26.54 -25.07 21.74
C ARG A 154 -26.58 -25.13 20.20
N ASP A 155 -25.49 -24.83 19.49
CA ASP A 155 -25.55 -24.57 18.03
C ASP A 155 -25.11 -25.72 17.10
N GLU A 156 -24.64 -26.88 17.59
CA GLU A 156 -24.21 -27.97 16.69
C GLU A 156 -25.35 -28.55 15.83
N LEU A 157 -26.59 -28.46 16.32
CA LEU A 157 -27.76 -28.89 15.55
C LEU A 157 -28.27 -27.79 14.62
N GLU A 158 -28.14 -26.50 14.95
CA GLU A 158 -28.56 -25.40 14.07
C GLU A 158 -27.57 -25.20 12.91
N ASP A 159 -26.26 -25.36 13.13
CA ASP A 159 -25.25 -25.31 12.06
C ASP A 159 -25.35 -26.50 11.07
N PHE A 160 -25.91 -27.64 11.48
CA PHE A 160 -26.14 -28.79 10.58
C PHE A 160 -27.31 -28.56 9.61
N PHE A 161 -28.25 -27.67 9.95
CA PHE A 161 -29.43 -27.32 9.12
C PHE A 161 -29.34 -25.93 8.47
N ARG A 162 -28.30 -25.13 8.77
CA ARG A 162 -28.04 -23.88 8.04
C ARG A 162 -27.68 -24.19 6.59
N ASP A 163 -28.47 -23.64 5.69
CA ASP A 163 -28.26 -23.75 4.25
C ASP A 163 -26.95 -23.02 3.91
N ARG A 164 -25.94 -23.76 3.45
CA ARG A 164 -24.58 -23.23 3.16
C ARG A 164 -24.57 -22.15 2.06
N ALA A 165 -25.72 -21.89 1.45
CA ALA A 165 -25.96 -20.83 0.48
C ALA A 165 -26.14 -19.43 1.11
N GLU A 166 -26.36 -19.34 2.43
CA GLU A 166 -26.54 -18.08 3.19
C GLU A 166 -25.34 -17.71 4.07
N GLU A 167 -24.15 -18.27 3.83
CA GLU A 167 -22.92 -17.67 4.35
C GLU A 167 -22.68 -16.36 3.58
N GLU A 168 -23.26 -15.25 4.04
CA GLU A 168 -22.81 -13.91 3.65
C GLU A 168 -21.28 -13.90 3.81
N GLU A 169 -20.53 -13.66 2.73
CA GLU A 169 -19.07 -13.56 2.76
C GLU A 169 -18.66 -12.45 3.74
N SER A 170 -18.51 -12.82 5.00
CA SER A 170 -18.18 -11.89 6.07
C SER A 170 -16.80 -11.30 5.77
N THR A 171 -16.75 -9.98 5.64
CA THR A 171 -15.49 -9.26 5.42
C THR A 171 -14.51 -9.57 6.56
N ARG A 172 -13.31 -10.07 6.23
CA ARG A 172 -12.27 -10.39 7.22
C ARG A 172 -11.04 -9.51 7.08
N LEU A 173 -10.30 -9.35 8.17
CA LEU A 173 -8.99 -8.70 8.16
C LEU A 173 -8.00 -9.52 7.33
N ARG A 174 -7.11 -8.79 6.65
CA ARG A 174 -5.91 -9.35 6.03
C ARG A 174 -4.71 -8.52 6.45
N LEU A 175 -3.74 -9.16 7.10
CA LEU A 175 -2.45 -8.56 7.41
C LEU A 175 -1.59 -8.54 6.14
N ILE A 176 -1.25 -7.34 5.66
CA ILE A 176 -0.21 -7.16 4.64
C ILE A 176 1.05 -6.72 5.35
N LEU A 177 2.06 -7.59 5.40
CA LEU A 177 3.29 -7.33 6.12
C LEU A 177 4.41 -7.00 5.12
N LEU A 178 4.91 -5.77 5.17
CA LEU A 178 5.95 -5.26 4.29
C LEU A 178 7.29 -5.39 5.00
N ARG A 179 8.10 -6.35 4.55
CA ARG A 179 9.39 -6.73 5.11
C ARG A 179 10.53 -6.00 4.40
N ASP A 180 11.57 -5.65 5.16
CA ASP A 180 12.79 -5.02 4.65
C ASP A 180 14.01 -5.67 5.32
N PRO A 181 14.40 -6.88 4.91
CA PRO A 181 15.39 -7.68 5.64
C PRO A 181 16.75 -6.98 5.78
N ASP A 182 17.09 -6.07 4.86
CA ASP A 182 18.34 -5.31 4.89
C ASP A 182 18.32 -4.13 5.88
N ALA A 183 17.14 -3.71 6.35
CA ALA A 183 16.98 -2.58 7.27
C ALA A 183 16.25 -2.95 8.58
N GLU A 184 15.74 -4.17 8.68
CA GLU A 184 15.03 -4.67 9.85
C GLU A 184 15.96 -4.83 11.06
N ARG A 185 15.50 -4.35 12.22
CA ARG A 185 16.13 -4.69 13.50
C ARG A 185 15.64 -6.05 13.95
N ALA A 186 16.49 -6.84 14.61
CA ALA A 186 16.15 -8.20 15.08
C ALA A 186 14.86 -8.26 15.92
N GLU A 187 14.61 -7.24 16.75
CA GLU A 187 13.39 -7.13 17.55
C GLU A 187 12.13 -6.98 16.69
N VAL A 188 12.23 -6.21 15.61
CA VAL A 188 11.14 -6.01 14.65
C VAL A 188 10.91 -7.28 13.83
N THR A 189 11.99 -7.95 13.39
CA THR A 189 11.90 -9.24 12.69
C THR A 189 11.15 -10.27 13.54
N ARG A 190 11.50 -10.41 14.83
CA ARG A 190 10.82 -11.30 15.76
C ARG A 190 9.34 -10.93 15.95
N GLN A 191 9.03 -9.64 16.11
CA GLN A 191 7.63 -9.22 16.24
C GLN A 191 6.82 -9.47 14.97
N ALA A 192 7.43 -9.28 13.81
CA ALA A 192 6.82 -9.54 12.52
C ALA A 192 6.48 -11.04 12.37
N GLU A 193 7.40 -11.93 12.77
CA GLU A 193 7.15 -13.40 12.82
C GLU A 193 6.03 -13.78 13.79
N VAL A 194 6.04 -13.19 15.00
CA VAL A 194 4.97 -13.42 15.98
C VAL A 194 3.62 -12.92 15.46
N ALA A 195 3.58 -11.77 14.79
CA ALA A 195 2.36 -11.24 14.19
C ALA A 195 1.76 -12.19 13.14
N VAL A 196 2.59 -12.80 12.30
CA VAL A 196 2.15 -13.81 11.32
C VAL A 196 1.58 -15.03 12.02
N ALA A 197 2.24 -15.54 13.06
CA ALA A 197 1.75 -16.69 13.82
C ALA A 197 0.40 -16.39 14.49
N VAL A 198 0.28 -15.23 15.15
CA VAL A 198 -0.98 -14.81 15.80
C VAL A 198 -2.09 -14.61 14.77
N ALA A 199 -1.81 -13.99 13.62
CA ALA A 199 -2.79 -13.84 12.54
C ALA A 199 -3.31 -15.21 12.06
N ALA A 200 -2.41 -16.17 11.84
CA ALA A 200 -2.77 -17.52 11.43
C ALA A 200 -3.65 -18.24 12.48
N GLU A 201 -3.31 -18.14 13.76
CA GLU A 201 -4.12 -18.70 14.86
C GLU A 201 -5.55 -18.12 14.93
N ARG A 202 -5.75 -16.88 14.46
CA ARG A 202 -7.07 -16.22 14.42
C ARG A 202 -7.78 -16.34 13.07
N GLY A 203 -7.20 -17.07 12.11
CA GLY A 203 -7.75 -17.16 10.76
C GLY A 203 -7.71 -15.85 9.97
N VAL A 204 -6.87 -14.90 10.38
CA VAL A 204 -6.62 -13.65 9.65
C VAL A 204 -5.69 -13.95 8.48
N GLY A 205 -6.10 -13.60 7.27
CA GLY A 205 -5.27 -13.80 6.08
C GLY A 205 -3.97 -13.03 6.18
N VAL A 206 -2.86 -13.61 5.71
CA VAL A 206 -1.55 -12.96 5.72
C VAL A 206 -1.00 -12.91 4.30
N THR A 207 -0.48 -11.74 3.92
CA THR A 207 0.31 -11.55 2.70
C THR A 207 1.62 -10.88 3.08
N GLU A 208 2.74 -11.57 2.90
CA GLU A 208 4.08 -11.02 3.15
C GLU A 208 4.72 -10.54 1.86
N LEU A 209 5.11 -9.26 1.82
CA LEU A 209 5.81 -8.66 0.69
C LEU A 209 7.19 -8.21 1.14
N ARG A 210 8.23 -8.56 0.38
CA ARG A 210 9.61 -8.16 0.67
C ARG A 210 10.04 -7.06 -0.28
N THR A 211 10.81 -6.11 0.23
CA THR A 211 11.51 -5.14 -0.61
C THR A 211 12.48 -5.84 -1.56
N GLU A 212 12.64 -5.29 -2.75
CA GLU A 212 13.62 -5.75 -3.74
C GLU A 212 14.54 -4.59 -4.09
N GLY A 213 15.86 -4.83 -4.03
CA GLY A 213 16.85 -3.83 -4.39
C GLY A 213 17.88 -3.57 -3.30
N SER A 214 19.02 -3.02 -3.70
CA SER A 214 20.17 -2.80 -2.80
C SER A 214 20.10 -1.46 -2.07
N GLY A 215 19.52 -0.44 -2.70
CA GLY A 215 19.36 0.90 -2.15
C GLY A 215 17.95 1.18 -1.62
N PRO A 216 17.79 2.11 -0.66
CA PRO A 216 16.48 2.44 -0.10
C PRO A 216 15.49 2.98 -1.15
N LEU A 217 15.97 3.70 -2.17
CA LEU A 217 15.11 4.23 -3.24
C LEU A 217 14.60 3.12 -4.16
N GLU A 218 15.45 2.14 -4.49
CA GLU A 218 15.08 0.96 -5.27
C GLU A 218 14.08 0.08 -4.50
N ARG A 219 14.34 -0.17 -3.21
CA ARG A 219 13.42 -0.90 -2.32
C ARG A 219 12.06 -0.22 -2.16
N LEU A 220 12.04 1.12 -2.11
CA LEU A 220 10.79 1.87 -2.10
C LEU A 220 10.06 1.72 -3.45
N ALA A 221 10.79 1.83 -4.56
CA ALA A 221 10.26 1.68 -5.91
C ALA A 221 9.62 0.31 -6.15
N SER A 222 10.21 -0.78 -5.62
CA SER A 222 9.68 -2.13 -5.78
C SER A 222 8.26 -2.25 -5.20
N LEU A 223 8.03 -1.69 -4.01
CA LEU A 223 6.73 -1.73 -3.34
C LEU A 223 5.74 -0.72 -3.92
N ILE A 224 6.17 0.52 -4.15
CA ILE A 224 5.29 1.57 -4.70
C ILE A 224 4.75 1.16 -6.06
N GLY A 225 5.61 0.66 -6.96
CA GLY A 225 5.17 0.18 -8.27
C GLY A 225 4.13 -0.93 -8.15
N LEU A 226 4.35 -1.91 -7.26
CA LEU A 226 3.40 -2.99 -7.03
C LEU A 226 2.05 -2.47 -6.55
N PHE A 227 2.04 -1.55 -5.58
CA PHE A 227 0.80 -1.00 -5.03
C PHE A 227 0.05 -0.08 -5.99
N ASP A 228 0.75 0.68 -6.83
CA ASP A 228 0.12 1.50 -7.87
C ASP A 228 -0.68 0.64 -8.85
N PHE A 229 -0.11 -0.48 -9.31
CA PHE A 229 -0.84 -1.44 -10.14
C PHE A 229 -1.95 -2.15 -9.36
N THR A 230 -1.68 -2.56 -8.12
CA THR A 230 -2.66 -3.26 -7.27
C THR A 230 -3.90 -2.39 -7.05
N ALA A 231 -3.73 -1.10 -6.79
CA ALA A 231 -4.84 -0.17 -6.57
C ALA A 231 -5.74 -0.05 -7.80
N VAL A 232 -5.16 -0.03 -9.00
CA VAL A 232 -5.91 -0.02 -10.26
C VAL A 232 -6.65 -1.33 -10.47
N TYR A 233 -5.98 -2.47 -10.28
CA TYR A 233 -6.63 -3.78 -10.43
C TYR A 233 -7.71 -4.02 -9.38
N LEU A 234 -7.52 -3.57 -8.15
CA LEU A 234 -8.52 -3.65 -7.08
C LEU A 234 -9.77 -2.87 -7.45
N ALA A 235 -9.62 -1.65 -7.99
CA ALA A 235 -10.76 -0.88 -8.49
C ALA A 235 -11.51 -1.65 -9.59
N LEU A 236 -10.80 -2.25 -10.54
CA LEU A 236 -11.40 -3.01 -11.65
C LEU A 236 -12.12 -4.27 -11.17
N VAL A 237 -11.55 -5.01 -10.21
CA VAL A 237 -12.20 -6.18 -9.59
C VAL A 237 -13.49 -5.78 -8.89
N LEU A 238 -13.53 -4.60 -8.27
CA LEU A 238 -14.73 -4.05 -7.61
C LEU A 238 -15.70 -3.37 -8.58
N GLY A 239 -15.45 -3.38 -9.90
CA GLY A 239 -16.29 -2.72 -10.90
C GLY A 239 -16.28 -1.18 -10.82
N LEU A 240 -15.25 -0.59 -10.21
CA LEU A 240 -15.08 0.85 -10.03
C LEU A 240 -14.17 1.45 -11.12
N ASP A 241 -14.46 2.68 -11.53
CA ASP A 241 -13.56 3.45 -12.39
C ASP A 241 -12.40 4.07 -11.57
N PRO A 242 -11.14 3.65 -11.78
CA PRO A 242 -9.97 4.19 -11.07
C PRO A 242 -9.60 5.63 -11.50
N THR A 243 -10.20 6.14 -12.58
CA THR A 243 -9.92 7.49 -13.07
C THR A 243 -10.70 8.57 -12.31
N GLN A 244 -11.83 8.20 -11.69
CA GLN A 244 -12.78 9.13 -11.10
C GLN A 244 -12.65 9.29 -9.59
N THR A 245 -12.73 10.54 -9.11
CA THR A 245 -12.73 10.91 -7.68
C THR A 245 -13.73 12.07 -7.43
N PRO A 246 -15.05 11.83 -7.57
CA PRO A 246 -16.04 12.91 -7.52
C PRO A 246 -16.12 13.60 -6.15
N VAL A 247 -16.08 12.84 -5.03
CA VAL A 247 -16.20 13.38 -3.66
C VAL A 247 -15.09 14.39 -3.32
N ALA A 248 -13.87 14.18 -3.83
CA ALA A 248 -12.78 15.13 -3.62
C ALA A 248 -13.04 16.50 -4.27
N ARG A 249 -13.85 16.56 -5.32
CA ARG A 249 -14.24 17.84 -5.95
C ARG A 249 -15.26 18.61 -5.11
N ASP A 250 -16.08 17.91 -4.33
CA ASP A 250 -17.09 18.56 -3.48
C ASP A 250 -16.45 19.29 -2.30
N LEU A 251 -15.28 18.85 -1.81
CA LEU A 251 -14.50 19.55 -0.77
C LEU A 251 -13.94 20.90 -1.22
N GLY A 252 -13.80 21.12 -2.53
CA GLY A 252 -13.31 22.38 -3.11
C GLY A 252 -14.40 23.40 -3.40
N ARG A 253 -15.66 23.10 -3.08
CA ARG A 253 -16.81 24.01 -3.19
C ARG A 253 -17.02 24.79 -1.90
#